data_AF-A0AAD8FAP2-F1
#
_entry.id   AF-A0AAD8FAP2-F1
#
_cell.length_a   1.000
_cell.length_b   1.000
_cell.length_c   1.000
_cell.angle_alpha   90.00
_cell.angle_beta   90.00
_cell.angle_gamma   90.00
#
_symmetry.space_group_name_H-M   'P 1'
#
loop_
_entity.id
_entity.type
_entity.pdbx_description
1 polymer ?
#
loop_
_entity_poly.entity_id
_entity_poly.type
_entity_poly.pdbx_seq_one_letter_code
_entity_poly.pdbx_strand_id
1 'polypeptide(L)'
;MKMSSLRQPATCSDHDVVALIEHHNYSNTSPRNFKHKLDCAEDNVLTLSKQWKKSKRLNTYYKARVKTLKKGIERKKFTIKELKKRIEIYKELPLHLLPKPEGSIQYCDEQISFALTLHYYGPKATKFHLPSTRTLRR
;
A
#
# COMPACT_ATOMS: atom_id res chain seq x y z
N MET A 1 -0.62 -0.19 -25.49
CA MET A 1 -1.46 -1.37 -25.79
C MET A 1 -0.71 -2.63 -25.40
N LYS A 2 -1.21 -3.43 -24.45
CA LYS A 2 -0.83 -4.84 -24.29
C LYS A 2 -1.96 -5.58 -23.57
N MET A 3 -2.71 -6.26 -24.43
CA MET A 3 -3.68 -7.35 -24.31
C MET A 3 -3.96 -7.96 -22.93
N SER A 4 -5.25 -7.99 -22.63
CA SER A 4 -6.00 -8.88 -21.75
C SER A 4 -5.50 -10.34 -21.73
N SER A 5 -5.19 -10.83 -20.54
CA SER A 5 -5.05 -12.26 -20.25
C SER A 5 -6.45 -12.87 -20.07
N LEU A 6 -6.92 -13.56 -21.11
CA LEU A 6 -8.10 -14.43 -21.03
C LEU A 6 -7.79 -15.61 -20.10
N ARG A 7 -8.59 -15.75 -19.06
CA ARG A 7 -8.61 -16.95 -18.21
C ARG A 7 -9.16 -18.09 -19.06
N GLN A 8 -8.33 -19.07 -19.37
CA GLN A 8 -8.75 -20.28 -20.07
C GLN A 8 -9.83 -21.00 -19.25
N PRO A 9 -10.88 -21.56 -19.91
CA PRO A 9 -11.84 -22.42 -19.24
C PRO A 9 -11.11 -23.65 -18.72
N ALA A 10 -11.45 -24.08 -17.50
CA ALA A 10 -10.93 -25.32 -16.93
C ALA A 10 -11.29 -26.47 -17.88
N THR A 11 -10.29 -26.94 -18.62
CA THR A 11 -10.41 -28.16 -19.42
C THR A 11 -10.52 -29.30 -18.41
N CYS A 12 -11.70 -29.93 -18.38
CA CYS A 12 -11.93 -31.23 -17.76
C CYS A 12 -10.77 -32.13 -18.19
N SER A 13 -9.94 -32.59 -17.26
CA SER A 13 -8.80 -33.43 -17.62
C SER A 13 -9.33 -34.78 -18.10
N ASP A 14 -8.64 -35.44 -19.03
CA ASP A 14 -9.05 -36.77 -19.52
C ASP A 14 -9.24 -37.79 -18.37
N HIS A 15 -8.58 -37.56 -17.22
CA HIS A 15 -8.78 -38.32 -15.98
C HIS A 15 -10.17 -38.18 -15.37
N ASP A 16 -10.78 -36.99 -15.47
CA ASP A 16 -12.12 -36.73 -14.97
C ASP A 16 -13.18 -37.41 -15.85
N VAL A 17 -12.94 -37.51 -17.16
CA VAL A 17 -13.82 -38.20 -18.12
C VAL A 17 -13.79 -39.72 -17.90
N VAL A 18 -12.62 -40.30 -17.64
CA VAL A 18 -12.48 -41.73 -17.32
C VAL A 18 -13.14 -42.07 -15.98
N ALA A 19 -12.97 -41.23 -14.95
CA ALA A 19 -13.66 -41.39 -13.67
C ALA A 19 -15.19 -41.25 -13.82
N LEU A 20 -15.66 -40.34 -14.69
CA LEU A 20 -17.08 -40.20 -14.98
C LEU A 20 -17.66 -41.45 -15.67
N ILE A 21 -16.93 -42.02 -16.64
CA ILE A 21 -17.35 -43.23 -17.37
C ILE A 21 -17.36 -44.47 -16.47
N GLU A 22 -16.38 -44.65 -15.57
CA GLU A 22 -16.37 -45.77 -14.62
C GLU A 22 -17.47 -45.67 -13.55
N HIS A 23 -17.97 -44.46 -13.25
CA HIS A 23 -19.00 -44.23 -12.25
C HIS A 23 -20.44 -44.28 -12.79
N HIS A 24 -20.63 -44.37 -14.11
CA HIS A 24 -21.94 -44.50 -14.77
C HIS A 24 -22.41 -45.94 -15.03
N ASN A 25 -21.70 -46.94 -14.49
CA ASN A 25 -22.25 -48.28 -14.38
C ASN A 25 -23.36 -48.32 -13.32
N TYR A 26 -24.59 -48.00 -13.74
CA TYR A 26 -25.82 -48.32 -13.02
C TYR A 26 -25.98 -49.84 -12.76
N SER A 27 -25.07 -50.68 -13.28
CA SER A 27 -25.07 -52.14 -13.12
C SER A 27 -24.38 -52.66 -11.84
N ASN A 28 -23.77 -51.80 -11.00
CA ASN A 28 -23.15 -52.29 -9.77
C ASN A 28 -24.19 -52.42 -8.64
N THR A 29 -25.09 -53.38 -8.80
CA THR A 29 -26.27 -53.65 -7.98
C THR A 29 -25.93 -54.37 -6.67
N SER A 30 -25.19 -53.70 -5.78
CA SER A 30 -25.09 -54.09 -4.37
C SER A 30 -25.51 -52.90 -3.51
N PRO A 31 -26.47 -53.08 -2.58
CA PRO A 31 -26.90 -52.02 -1.65
C PRO A 31 -25.72 -51.37 -0.90
N ARG A 32 -24.65 -52.14 -0.68
CA ARG A 32 -23.42 -51.67 -0.02
C ARG A 32 -22.66 -50.64 -0.86
N ASN A 33 -22.59 -50.84 -2.17
CA ASN A 33 -21.89 -49.95 -3.09
C ASN A 33 -22.65 -48.62 -3.26
N PHE A 34 -23.98 -48.67 -3.29
CA PHE A 34 -24.82 -47.48 -3.28
C PHE A 34 -24.67 -46.68 -1.98
N LYS A 35 -24.71 -47.35 -0.83
CA LYS A 35 -24.52 -46.70 0.46
C LYS A 35 -23.16 -46.01 0.55
N HIS A 36 -22.09 -46.71 0.16
CA HIS A 36 -20.75 -46.12 0.16
C HIS A 36 -20.64 -44.89 -0.76
N LYS A 37 -21.21 -44.94 -1.96
CA LYS A 37 -21.24 -43.77 -2.87
C LYS A 37 -22.01 -42.59 -2.27
N LEU A 38 -23.12 -42.88 -1.58
CA LEU A 38 -23.92 -41.86 -0.90
C LEU A 38 -23.13 -41.24 0.25
N ASP A 39 -22.50 -42.05 1.10
CA ASP A 39 -21.64 -41.59 2.20
C ASP A 39 -20.49 -40.70 1.67
N CYS A 40 -19.81 -41.13 0.60
CA CYS A 40 -18.77 -40.32 -0.05
C CYS A 40 -19.30 -39.01 -0.64
N ALA A 41 -20.49 -39.03 -1.26
CA ALA A 41 -21.11 -37.84 -1.80
C ALA A 41 -21.49 -36.85 -0.69
N GLU A 42 -22.01 -37.34 0.44
CA GLU A 42 -22.32 -36.53 1.62
C GLU A 42 -21.06 -35.89 2.22
N ASP A 43 -19.98 -36.66 2.37
CA ASP A 43 -18.68 -36.15 2.82
C ASP A 43 -18.11 -35.08 1.88
N ASN A 44 -18.24 -35.29 0.57
CA ASN A 44 -17.84 -34.31 -0.44
C ASN A 44 -18.65 -33.02 -0.34
N VAL A 45 -19.96 -33.10 -0.13
CA VAL A 45 -20.81 -31.91 0.09
C VAL A 45 -20.41 -31.16 1.35
N LEU A 46 -20.12 -31.88 2.44
CA LEU A 46 -19.69 -31.29 3.71
C LEU A 46 -18.33 -30.58 3.58
N THR A 47 -17.37 -31.21 2.92
CA THR A 47 -16.03 -30.63 2.70
C THR A 47 -16.11 -29.39 1.80
N LEU A 48 -16.82 -29.45 0.68
CA LEU A 48 -17.02 -28.32 -0.22
C LEU A 48 -17.75 -27.17 0.48
N SER A 49 -18.76 -27.46 1.30
CA SER A 49 -19.47 -26.45 2.09
C SER A 49 -18.53 -25.73 3.08
N LYS A 50 -17.66 -26.46 3.77
CA LYS A 50 -16.64 -25.88 4.67
C LYS A 50 -15.66 -25.00 3.90
N GLN A 51 -15.14 -25.49 2.76
CA GLN A 51 -14.21 -24.73 1.91
C GLN A 51 -14.85 -23.45 1.37
N TRP A 52 -16.10 -23.53 0.90
CA TRP A 52 -16.85 -22.38 0.43
C TRP A 52 -17.06 -21.34 1.54
N LYS A 53 -17.44 -21.76 2.75
CA LYS A 53 -17.58 -20.85 3.91
C LYS A 53 -16.25 -20.17 4.24
N LYS A 54 -15.13 -20.90 4.24
CA LYS A 54 -13.79 -20.34 4.46
C LYS A 54 -13.43 -19.32 3.38
N SER A 55 -13.62 -19.68 2.11
CA SER A 55 -13.35 -18.80 0.97
C SER A 55 -14.19 -17.52 1.02
N LYS A 56 -15.49 -17.63 1.33
CA LYS A 56 -16.38 -16.49 1.51
C LYS A 56 -15.91 -15.55 2.62
N ARG A 57 -15.51 -16.09 3.78
CA ARG A 57 -14.96 -15.29 4.90
C ARG A 57 -13.68 -14.55 4.49
N LEU A 58 -12.75 -15.25 3.84
CA LEU A 58 -11.51 -14.64 3.35
C LEU A 58 -11.79 -13.55 2.32
N ASN A 59 -12.70 -13.78 1.37
CA ASN A 59 -13.07 -12.79 0.37
C ASN A 59 -13.62 -11.51 1.03
N THR A 60 -14.52 -11.65 2.01
CA THR A 60 -15.03 -10.51 2.78
C THR A 60 -13.91 -9.77 3.51
N TYR A 61 -13.01 -10.51 4.19
CA TYR A 61 -11.87 -9.93 4.88
C TYR A 61 -10.95 -9.15 3.94
N TYR A 62 -10.54 -9.75 2.82
CA TYR A 62 -9.66 -9.09 1.86
C TYR A 62 -10.34 -7.92 1.16
N LYS A 63 -11.63 -7.99 0.85
CA LYS A 63 -12.40 -6.84 0.32
C LYS A 63 -12.37 -5.66 1.28
N ALA A 64 -12.58 -5.90 2.58
CA ALA A 64 -12.50 -4.85 3.59
C ALA A 64 -11.07 -4.27 3.66
N ARG A 65 -10.05 -5.13 3.68
CA ARG A 65 -8.64 -4.73 3.72
C ARG A 65 -8.21 -3.93 2.49
N VAL A 66 -8.65 -4.28 1.29
CA VAL A 66 -8.37 -3.52 0.07
C VAL A 66 -9.00 -2.14 0.14
N LYS A 67 -10.23 -2.02 0.65
CA LYS A 67 -10.89 -0.71 0.84
C LYS A 67 -10.13 0.17 1.82
N THR A 68 -9.67 -0.38 2.96
CA THR A 68 -8.90 0.39 3.95
C THR A 68 -7.54 0.80 3.39
N LEU A 69 -6.83 -0.10 2.70
CA LEU A 69 -5.57 0.20 2.03
C LEU A 69 -5.73 1.30 0.97
N LYS A 70 -6.77 1.23 0.13
CA LYS A 70 -7.06 2.25 -0.88
C LYS A 70 -7.25 3.63 -0.25
N LYS A 71 -8.08 3.73 0.80
CA LYS A 71 -8.26 4.97 1.57
C LYS A 71 -6.95 5.47 2.18
N GLY A 72 -6.14 4.57 2.71
CA GLY A 72 -4.83 4.90 3.27
C GLY A 72 -3.87 5.50 2.21
N ILE A 73 -3.84 4.91 1.01
CA ILE A 73 -3.04 5.42 -0.11
C ILE A 73 -3.53 6.80 -0.55
N GLU A 74 -4.84 6.99 -0.67
CA GLU A 74 -5.44 8.28 -1.05
C GLU A 74 -5.10 9.38 -0.04
N ARG A 75 -5.18 9.10 1.26
CA ARG A 75 -4.77 10.02 2.32
C ARG A 75 -3.29 10.39 2.21
N LYS A 76 -2.41 9.41 2.05
CA LYS A 76 -0.96 9.67 1.88
C LYS A 76 -0.68 10.50 0.62
N LYS A 77 -1.36 10.21 -0.50
CA LYS A 77 -1.25 11.02 -1.73
C LYS A 77 -1.70 12.47 -1.49
N PHE A 78 -2.77 12.68 -0.73
CA PHE A 78 -3.21 14.02 -0.35
C PHE A 78 -2.15 14.75 0.49
N THR A 79 -1.62 14.10 1.55
CA THR A 79 -0.56 14.66 2.38
C THR A 79 0.69 15.00 1.57
N ILE A 80 1.10 14.14 0.64
CA ILE A 80 2.23 14.42 -0.25
C ILE A 80 1.97 15.67 -1.11
N LYS A 81 0.78 15.82 -1.68
CA LYS A 81 0.42 17.01 -2.45
C LYS A 81 0.44 18.27 -1.59
N GLU A 82 -0.09 18.20 -0.37
CA GLU A 82 -0.09 19.33 0.56
C GLU A 82 1.34 19.71 0.98
N LEU A 83 2.16 18.74 1.35
CA LEU A 83 3.57 18.97 1.71
C LEU A 83 4.35 19.55 0.54
N LYS A 84 4.13 19.07 -0.69
CA LYS A 84 4.76 19.65 -1.88
C LYS A 84 4.39 21.12 -2.06
N LYS A 85 3.11 21.50 -1.89
CA LYS A 85 2.68 22.90 -1.93
C LYS A 85 3.35 23.74 -0.84
N ARG A 86 3.48 23.21 0.38
CA ARG A 86 4.17 23.93 1.47
C ARG A 86 5.66 24.10 1.19
N ILE A 87 6.33 23.07 0.68
CA ILE A 87 7.74 23.13 0.30
C ILE A 87 7.96 24.10 -0.86
N GLU A 88 7.01 24.19 -1.79
CA GLU A 88 7.07 25.12 -2.92
C GLU A 88 7.22 26.58 -2.49
N ILE A 89 6.60 26.97 -1.37
CA ILE A 89 6.75 28.31 -0.77
C ILE A 89 8.21 28.58 -0.35
N TYR A 90 8.94 27.54 0.03
CA TYR A 90 10.32 27.64 0.52
C TYR A 90 11.37 27.27 -0.54
N LYS A 91 10.98 27.02 -1.80
CA LYS A 91 11.92 26.64 -2.87
C LYS A 91 12.99 27.70 -3.11
N GLU A 92 12.62 28.97 -2.98
CA GLU A 92 13.51 30.11 -3.19
C GLU A 92 14.29 30.48 -1.93
N LEU A 93 14.01 29.85 -0.80
CA LEU A 93 14.71 30.13 0.44
C LEU A 93 16.14 29.58 0.35
N PRO A 94 17.18 30.40 0.53
CA PRO A 94 18.57 29.94 0.45
C PRO A 94 18.96 29.16 1.70
N LEU A 95 18.52 27.89 1.78
CA LEU A 95 18.70 27.01 2.93
C LEU A 95 20.18 26.77 3.29
N HIS A 96 21.08 26.87 2.31
CA HIS A 96 22.52 26.74 2.51
C HIS A 96 23.11 27.86 3.39
N LEU A 97 22.43 29.00 3.51
CA LEU A 97 22.86 30.12 4.36
C LEU A 97 22.39 29.99 5.82
N LEU A 98 21.48 29.05 6.12
CA LEU A 98 20.94 28.84 7.47
C LEU A 98 21.90 28.16 8.45
N PRO A 99 22.60 27.05 8.11
CA PRO A 99 23.50 26.42 9.05
C PRO A 99 24.77 27.25 9.24
N LYS A 100 25.29 27.26 10.47
CA LYS A 100 26.66 27.73 10.70
C LYS A 100 27.60 26.80 9.92
N PRO A 101 28.57 27.33 9.14
CA PRO A 101 29.47 26.48 8.37
C PRO A 101 30.22 25.51 9.31
N GLU A 102 30.23 24.23 8.96
CA GLU A 102 30.92 23.22 9.76
C GLU A 102 32.41 23.57 9.88
N GLY A 103 32.91 23.66 11.11
CA GLY A 103 34.31 24.01 11.38
C GLY A 103 34.67 25.51 11.31
N SER A 104 33.74 26.41 10.96
CA SER A 104 34.01 27.85 11.00
C SER A 104 33.63 28.49 12.33
N ILE A 105 34.43 29.46 12.79
CA ILE A 105 34.12 30.26 13.97
C ILE A 105 33.11 31.36 13.61
N GLN A 106 33.16 31.86 12.37
CA GLN A 106 32.43 33.04 11.88
C GLN A 106 31.48 32.69 10.71
N TYR A 107 30.43 33.50 10.58
CA TYR A 107 29.49 33.43 9.45
C TYR A 107 30.07 34.19 8.24
N CYS A 108 29.74 33.75 7.04
CA CYS A 108 30.10 34.46 5.81
C CYS A 108 29.25 35.74 5.65
N ASP A 109 29.75 36.72 4.89
CA ASP A 109 29.05 37.99 4.61
C ASP A 109 27.68 37.77 3.96
N GLU A 110 27.55 36.74 3.12
CA GLU A 110 26.27 36.32 2.52
C GLU A 110 25.26 35.84 3.59
N GLN A 111 25.73 35.14 4.62
CA GLN A 111 24.87 34.70 5.72
C GLN A 111 24.48 35.86 6.63
N ILE A 112 25.39 36.81 6.85
CA ILE A 112 25.14 38.01 7.65
C ILE A 112 24.13 38.92 6.95
N SER A 113 24.31 39.20 5.66
CA SER A 113 23.38 40.00 4.85
C SER A 113 21.99 39.36 4.74
N PHE A 114 21.93 38.03 4.55
CA PHE A 114 20.67 37.29 4.59
C PHE A 114 19.99 37.40 5.97
N ALA A 115 20.74 37.20 7.05
CA ALA A 115 20.22 37.31 8.41
C ALA A 115 19.73 38.72 8.76
N LEU A 116 20.43 39.77 8.31
CA LEU A 116 20.01 41.17 8.44
C LEU A 116 18.70 41.43 7.70
N THR A 117 18.61 40.96 6.46
CA THR A 117 17.40 41.09 5.63
C THR A 117 16.22 40.40 6.32
N LEU A 118 16.42 39.18 6.81
CA LEU A 118 15.37 38.45 7.53
C LEU A 118 15.00 39.12 8.86
N HIS A 119 15.99 39.67 9.59
CA HIS A 119 15.77 40.40 10.84
C HIS A 119 14.93 41.68 10.62
N TYR A 120 15.17 42.39 9.52
CA TYR A 120 14.44 43.59 9.14
C TYR A 120 12.95 43.31 8.91
N TYR A 121 12.62 42.25 8.18
CA TYR A 121 11.22 41.86 7.91
C TYR A 121 10.55 41.16 9.10
N GLY A 122 11.33 40.64 10.05
CA GLY A 122 10.80 39.94 11.21
C GLY A 122 11.87 39.62 12.24
N PRO A 123 12.01 40.40 13.33
CA PRO A 123 13.07 40.17 14.31
C PRO A 123 12.94 38.82 15.06
N LYS A 124 11.78 38.17 15.00
CA LYS A 124 11.57 36.81 15.54
C LYS A 124 12.07 35.70 14.62
N ALA A 125 12.35 35.99 13.35
CA ALA A 125 12.78 35.01 12.36
C ALA A 125 14.25 34.59 12.54
N THR A 126 15.06 35.37 13.25
CA THR A 126 16.47 35.05 13.56
C THR A 126 16.66 34.03 14.69
N LYS A 127 15.59 33.44 15.23
CA LYS A 127 15.66 32.40 16.27
C LYS A 127 16.18 31.05 15.75
N PHE A 128 16.32 30.87 14.44
CA PHE A 128 16.71 29.61 13.81
C PHE A 128 18.12 29.72 13.24
N HIS A 129 19.12 29.08 13.87
CA HIS A 129 20.49 28.81 13.38
C HIS A 129 21.27 29.95 12.68
N LEU A 130 20.77 31.18 12.70
CA LEU A 130 21.36 32.36 12.09
C LEU A 130 22.29 33.10 13.07
N PRO A 131 23.14 34.02 12.58
CA PRO A 131 23.92 34.90 13.43
C PRO A 131 23.05 35.59 14.48
N SER A 132 23.54 35.66 15.72
CA SER A 132 22.81 36.32 16.79
C SER A 132 22.59 37.80 16.47
N THR A 133 21.52 38.40 16.99
CA THR A 133 21.28 39.85 16.83
C THR A 133 22.42 40.71 17.35
N ARG A 134 23.22 40.21 18.30
CA ARG A 134 24.44 40.88 18.78
C ARG A 134 25.54 40.88 17.73
N THR A 135 25.66 39.79 16.96
CA THR A 135 26.62 39.66 15.86
C THR A 135 26.23 40.55 14.68
N LEU A 136 24.93 40.73 14.43
CA LEU A 136 24.40 41.56 13.34
C LEU A 136 24.49 43.07 13.58
N ARG A 137 24.74 43.51 14.83
CA ARG A 137 24.85 44.93 15.21
C ARG A 137 26.29 45.45 15.30
N ARG A 138 27.27 44.57 15.13
CA ARG A 138 28.69 44.92 15.10
C ARG A 138 29.12 45.24 13.68
#